data_AF-A0A924FVD6-F1
#
_entry.id   AF-A0A924FVD6-F1
#
_cell.length_a   1.000
_cell.length_b   1.000
_cell.length_c   1.000
_cell.angle_alpha   90.00
_cell.angle_beta   90.00
_cell.angle_gamma   90.00
#
_symmetry.space_group_name_H-M   'P 1'
#
loop_
_entity.id
_entity.type
_entity.pdbx_description
1 polymer ?
#
loop_
_entity_poly.entity_id
_entity_poly.type
_entity_poly.pdbx_seq_one_letter_code
_entity_poly.pdbx_strand_id
1 'polypeptide(L)' 'MTKRSEAKYKIDRRMGQNIWGRPKSPVNKREYGPG' A
#
# COMPACT_ATOMS: atom_id res chain seq x y z
N MET A 1 -3.59 8.83 -20.56
CA MET A 1 -4.01 8.79 -19.14
C MET A 1 -3.05 7.93 -18.32
N THR A 2 -1.96 8.49 -17.81
CA THR A 2 -1.11 7.77 -16.86
C THR A 2 -1.82 7.78 -15.50
N LYS A 3 -2.28 6.62 -15.03
CA LYS A 3 -2.87 6.52 -13.69
C LYS A 3 -1.78 6.90 -12.68
N ARG A 4 -2.00 7.96 -11.90
CA ARG A 4 -1.08 8.38 -10.83
C ARG A 4 -0.85 7.21 -9.88
N SER A 5 0.39 6.75 -9.74
CA SER A 5 0.78 5.66 -8.83
C SER A 5 0.36 5.95 -7.38
N GLU A 6 0.30 7.23 -7.01
CA GLU A 6 -0.16 7.68 -5.69
C GLU A 6 -1.63 7.40 -5.42
N ALA A 7 -2.48 7.46 -6.46
CA ALA A 7 -3.93 7.23 -6.34
C ALA A 7 -4.23 5.78 -5.96
N LYS A 8 -3.41 4.83 -6.44
CA LYS A 8 -3.51 3.38 -6.18
C LYS A 8 -3.49 3.03 -4.70
N TYR A 9 -2.86 3.87 -3.87
CA TYR A 9 -2.65 3.63 -2.44
C TYR A 9 -3.34 4.68 -1.54
N LYS A 10 -4.15 5.59 -2.09
CA LYS A 10 -4.86 6.62 -1.30
C LYS A 10 -5.82 6.01 -0.29
N ILE A 11 -6.58 5.00 -0.71
CA ILE A 11 -7.55 4.31 0.15
C ILE A 11 -6.82 3.53 1.25
N ASP A 12 -5.80 2.76 0.88
CA ASP A 12 -5.00 1.98 1.85
C ASP A 12 -4.40 2.88 2.95
N ARG A 13 -3.90 4.07 2.60
CA ARG A 13 -3.39 5.05 3.59
C ARG A 13 -4.49 5.64 4.47
N ARG A 14 -5.67 5.94 3.91
CA ARG A 14 -6.79 6.51 4.68
C ARG A 14 -7.38 5.50 5.65
N MET A 15 -7.46 4.24 5.23
CA MET A 15 -8.08 3.16 6.02
C MET A 15 -7.08 2.43 6.91
N GLY A 16 -5.77 2.66 6.71
CA GLY A 16 -4.71 1.95 7.44
C GLY A 16 -4.70 0.44 7.17
N GLN A 17 -5.33 -0.01 6.08
CA GLN A 17 -5.54 -1.42 5.76
C GLN A 17 -5.33 -1.68 4.26
N ASN A 18 -4.84 -2.86 3.92
CA ASN A 18 -4.60 -3.26 2.53
C ASN A 18 -5.83 -3.96 1.93
N ILE A 19 -6.81 -3.16 1.49
CA ILE A 19 -8.13 -3.65 1.05
C ILE A 19 -8.05 -4.52 -0.21
N TRP A 20 -7.03 -4.28 -1.03
CA TRP A 20 -6.88 -4.94 -2.34
C TRP A 20 -5.71 -5.92 -2.39
N GLY A 21 -5.14 -6.31 -1.24
CA GLY A 21 -4.03 -7.27 -1.17
C GLY A 21 -2.79 -6.86 -1.97
N ARG A 22 -2.54 -5.56 -2.14
CA ARG A 22 -1.42 -5.07 -2.96
C ARG A 22 -0.10 -5.38 -2.26
N PRO A 23 0.87 -6.06 -2.90
CA PRO A 23 2.13 -6.43 -2.24
C PRO A 23 2.95 -5.20 -1.80
N LYS A 24 2.92 -4.12 -2.60
CA LYS A 24 3.57 -2.83 -2.31
C LYS A 24 2.64 -1.82 -1.61
N SER A 25 1.59 -2.28 -0.92
CA SER A 25 0.76 -1.35 -0.13
C SER A 25 1.63 -0.72 0.97
N PRO A 26 1.52 0.59 1.25
CA PRO A 26 2.27 1.24 2.34
C PRO A 26 1.94 0.67 3.72
N VAL A 27 0.82 -0.05 3.85
CA VAL A 27 0.40 -0.74 5.07
C VAL A 27 1.17 -2.04 5.30
N ASN A 28 1.70 -2.65 4.23
CA ASN A 28 2.51 -3.86 4.34
C ASN A 28 3.94 -3.50 4.81
N LYS A 29 4.09 -3.12 6.08
CA LYS A 29 5.38 -3.15 6.76
C LYS A 29 5.61 -4.58 7.25
N ARG A 30 6.73 -5.18 6.88
CA ARG A 30 7.17 -6.47 7.44
C ARG A 30 7.47 -6.27 8.93
N GLU A 31 7.07 -7.22 9.76
CA GLU A 31 7.43 -7.24 11.19
C GLU A 31 8.91 -7.59 11.41
N TYR A 32 9.55 -8.16 10.39
CA TYR A 32 10.98 -8.48 10.38
C TYR A 32 11.76 -7.47 9.56
N GLY A 33 12.96 -7.13 10.05
CA GLY A 33 13.93 -6.35 9.30
C GLY A 33 14.37 -7.10 8.03
N PRO A 34 14.94 -6.39 7.04
CA PRO A 34 15.53 -7.06 5.88
C PRO A 34 16.70 -7.96 6.34
N GLY A 35 16.49 -9.27 6.31
CA GLY A 35 17.44 -10.31 6.68
C GLY A 35 16.87 -11.68 6.35
#